data_AF-A0A351Y522-F1
#
_entry.id   AF-A0A351Y522-F1
#
_cell.length_a   1.000
_cell.length_b   1.000
_cell.length_c   1.000
_cell.angle_alpha   90.00
_cell.angle_beta   90.00
_cell.angle_gamma   90.00
#
_symmetry.space_group_name_H-M   'P 1'
#
loop_
_entity.id
_entity.type
_entity.pdbx_description
1 polymer ?
#
loop_
_entity_poly.entity_id
_entity_poly.type
_entity_poly.pdbx_seq_one_letter_code
_entity_poly.pdbx_strand_id
1 'polypeptide(L)'
;MTVFIIYNIYQMAKHGKKYVESAKLVDSTKVYSLHDAVALLKKAGYTKFDGSVEIAIKTFADAKYNDQMMRGTTILPHGTGKSKRIAVYTTDEAAAKKA
;
A
#
# COMPACT_ATOMS: atom_id res chain seq x y z
N MET A 1 -36.41 -2.77 -19.33
CA MET A 1 -35.88 -1.43 -19.00
C MET A 1 -35.75 -1.21 -17.49
N THR A 2 -36.68 -1.69 -16.66
CA THR A 2 -36.65 -1.53 -15.19
C THR A 2 -35.55 -2.34 -14.48
N VAL A 3 -35.07 -3.45 -15.06
CA VAL A 3 -34.00 -4.29 -14.50
C VAL A 3 -32.60 -3.65 -14.67
N PHE A 4 -32.41 -2.79 -15.68
CA PHE A 4 -31.12 -2.15 -15.95
C PHE A 4 -30.74 -1.09 -14.89
N ILE A 5 -31.74 -0.52 -14.22
CA ILE A 5 -31.56 0.48 -13.16
C ILE A 5 -31.15 -0.20 -11.84
N ILE A 6 -31.62 -1.41 -11.57
CA ILE A 6 -31.29 -2.16 -10.35
C ILE A 6 -29.81 -2.59 -10.33
N TYR A 7 -29.18 -2.86 -11.48
CA TYR A 7 -27.74 -3.19 -11.51
C TYR A 7 -26.83 -2.00 -11.21
N ASN A 8 -27.31 -0.76 -11.37
CA ASN A 8 -26.57 0.45 -10.98
C ASN A 8 -26.49 0.61 -9.44
N ILE A 9 -27.26 -0.20 -8.68
CA ILE A 9 -27.31 -0.21 -7.21
C ILE A 9 -26.11 -0.95 -6.58
N TYR A 10 -25.33 -1.75 -7.33
CA TYR A 10 -24.05 -2.28 -6.81
C TYR A 10 -22.92 -1.25 -6.99
N GLN A 11 -23.03 -0.21 -6.16
CA GLN A 11 -22.20 0.98 -6.01
C GLN A 11 -20.68 0.70 -5.99
N MET A 12 -19.97 1.03 -7.07
CA MET A 12 -18.57 1.44 -6.94
C MET A 12 -18.55 2.88 -6.41
N ALA A 13 -17.86 3.11 -5.29
CA ALA A 13 -17.68 4.44 -4.74
C ALA A 13 -17.17 5.40 -5.84
N LYS A 14 -17.93 6.45 -6.14
CA LYS A 14 -17.50 7.50 -7.07
C LYS A 14 -16.22 8.13 -6.55
N HIS A 15 -15.09 7.71 -7.09
CA HIS A 15 -13.80 8.28 -6.73
C HIS A 15 -13.74 9.77 -7.10
N GLY A 16 -13.00 10.56 -6.33
CA GLY A 16 -12.82 11.99 -6.59
C GLY A 16 -12.16 12.24 -7.96
N LYS A 17 -12.42 13.42 -8.56
CA LYS A 17 -11.95 13.77 -9.91
C LYS A 17 -10.45 13.51 -10.13
N LYS A 18 -9.62 13.87 -9.14
CA LYS A 18 -8.16 13.68 -9.17
C LYS A 18 -7.73 12.21 -9.20
N TYR A 19 -8.46 11.35 -8.51
CA TYR A 19 -8.21 9.90 -8.54
C TYR A 19 -8.55 9.34 -9.91
N VAL A 20 -9.68 9.74 -10.49
CA VAL A 20 -10.11 9.27 -11.82
C VAL A 20 -9.12 9.71 -12.91
N GLU A 21 -8.58 10.92 -12.83
CA GLU A 21 -7.52 11.40 -13.73
C GLU A 21 -6.25 10.56 -13.61
N SER A 22 -5.84 10.25 -12.38
CA SER A 22 -4.63 9.47 -12.11
C SER A 22 -4.77 8.00 -12.51
N ALA A 23 -5.96 7.42 -12.31
CA ALA A 23 -6.28 6.05 -12.68
C ALA A 23 -6.25 5.83 -14.20
N LYS A 24 -6.57 6.85 -15.01
CA LYS A 24 -6.46 6.76 -16.49
C LYS A 24 -5.02 6.58 -16.98
N LEU A 25 -4.03 6.97 -16.19
CA LEU A 25 -2.62 6.81 -16.53
C LEU A 25 -2.14 5.36 -16.32
N VAL A 26 -2.90 4.56 -15.56
CA VAL A 26 -2.57 3.18 -15.22
C VAL A 26 -3.41 2.24 -16.08
N ASP A 27 -2.77 1.52 -16.99
CA ASP A 27 -3.41 0.40 -17.69
C ASP A 27 -3.31 -0.88 -16.84
N SER A 28 -4.44 -1.45 -16.43
CA SER A 28 -4.53 -2.65 -15.61
C SER A 28 -4.24 -3.95 -16.34
N THR A 29 -4.23 -3.93 -17.68
CA THR A 29 -3.97 -5.12 -18.51
C THR A 29 -2.48 -5.31 -18.83
N LYS A 30 -1.69 -4.25 -18.66
CA LYS A 30 -0.27 -4.25 -18.96
C LYS A 30 0.56 -4.67 -17.74
N VAL A 31 1.52 -5.57 -17.98
CA VAL A 31 2.56 -5.89 -16.98
C VAL A 31 3.69 -4.87 -17.13
N TYR A 32 3.92 -4.08 -16.08
CA TYR A 32 5.01 -3.10 -16.04
C TYR A 32 6.28 -3.72 -15.47
N SER A 33 7.43 -3.30 -15.99
CA SER A 33 8.71 -3.53 -15.32
C SER A 33 8.78 -2.71 -14.03
N LEU A 34 9.61 -3.13 -13.07
CA LEU A 34 9.83 -2.40 -11.81
C LEU A 34 10.19 -0.92 -12.04
N HIS A 35 11.05 -0.65 -13.01
CA HIS A 35 11.50 0.71 -13.32
C HIS A 35 10.35 1.58 -13.87
N ASP A 36 9.58 1.03 -14.82
CA ASP A 36 8.46 1.75 -15.42
C ASP A 36 7.32 1.97 -14.42
N ALA A 37 7.07 0.98 -13.56
CA ALA A 37 6.08 1.08 -12.49
C ALA A 37 6.43 2.22 -11.51
N VAL A 38 7.69 2.34 -11.09
CA VAL A 38 8.14 3.42 -10.19
C VAL A 38 8.02 4.79 -10.86
N ALA A 39 8.38 4.90 -12.14
CA ALA A 39 8.23 6.14 -12.89
C ALA A 39 6.76 6.55 -13.04
N LEU A 40 5.86 5.60 -13.27
CA LEU A 40 4.43 5.82 -13.39
C LEU A 40 3.79 6.20 -12.05
N LEU A 41 4.19 5.55 -10.96
CA LEU A 41 3.73 5.88 -9.60
C LEU A 41 4.01 7.34 -9.23
N LYS A 42 5.19 7.86 -9.58
CA LYS A 42 5.53 9.28 -9.34
C LYS A 42 4.65 10.24 -10.15
N LYS A 43 4.21 9.85 -11.35
CA LYS A 43 3.33 10.67 -12.21
C LYS A 43 1.86 10.59 -11.80
N ALA A 44 1.42 9.44 -11.30
CA ALA A 44 0.05 9.20 -10.85
C ALA A 44 -0.22 9.75 -9.44
N GLY A 45 0.82 10.12 -8.68
CA GLY A 45 0.69 10.76 -7.38
C GLY A 45 0.09 12.17 -7.50
N TYR A 46 -1.17 12.35 -7.09
CA TYR A 46 -1.85 13.65 -7.05
C TYR A 46 -1.86 14.29 -5.65
N THR A 47 -1.20 13.66 -4.67
CA THR A 47 -1.12 14.14 -3.28
C THR A 47 -0.18 15.33 -3.18
N LYS A 48 -0.55 16.33 -2.38
CA LYS A 48 0.29 17.51 -2.10
C LYS A 48 1.40 17.23 -1.06
N PHE A 49 1.42 16.02 -0.51
CA PHE A 49 2.34 15.57 0.54
C PHE A 49 3.08 14.32 0.08
N ASP A 50 4.15 13.96 0.78
CA ASP A 50 4.93 12.74 0.53
C ASP A 50 4.10 11.48 0.82
N GLY A 51 3.58 10.87 -0.24
CA GLY A 51 2.77 9.66 -0.19
C GLY A 51 3.60 8.43 0.13
N SER A 52 2.99 7.48 0.84
CA SER A 52 3.56 6.14 1.01
C SER A 52 3.30 5.29 -0.22
N VAL A 53 4.27 4.45 -0.60
CA VAL A 53 4.09 3.43 -1.64
C VAL A 53 3.86 2.09 -0.97
N GLU A 54 2.81 1.39 -1.40
CA GLU A 54 2.45 0.06 -0.91
C GLU A 54 2.51 -0.95 -2.07
N ILE A 55 2.83 -2.20 -1.74
CA ILE A 55 2.88 -3.31 -2.70
C ILE A 55 1.86 -4.35 -2.26
N ALA A 56 0.82 -4.55 -3.08
CA ALA A 56 -0.16 -5.60 -2.86
C ALA A 56 0.28 -6.88 -3.61
N ILE A 57 0.50 -7.96 -2.88
CA ILE A 57 0.87 -9.26 -3.44
C ILE A 57 -0.25 -10.24 -3.11
N LYS A 58 -0.87 -10.79 -4.15
CA LYS A 58 -1.83 -11.88 -3.98
C LYS A 58 -1.06 -13.19 -3.80
N THR A 59 -1.17 -13.79 -2.62
CA THR A 59 -0.63 -15.11 -2.34
C THR A 59 -1.69 -16.19 -2.59
N PHE A 60 -1.26 -17.43 -2.76
CA PHE A 60 -2.14 -18.60 -2.90
C PHE A 60 -2.46 -19.27 -1.55
N ALA A 61 -2.04 -18.66 -0.44
CA ALA A 61 -2.24 -19.19 0.91
C ALA A 61 -3.71 -19.06 1.34
N ASP A 62 -4.27 -20.12 1.91
CA ASP A 62 -5.59 -20.11 2.52
C ASP A 62 -5.49 -19.67 3.99
N ALA A 63 -5.99 -18.48 4.28
CA ALA A 63 -5.97 -17.89 5.62
C ALA A 63 -6.82 -18.66 6.66
N LYS A 64 -7.62 -19.64 6.25
CA LYS A 64 -8.37 -20.51 7.16
C LYS A 64 -7.46 -21.46 7.96
N TYR A 65 -6.31 -21.80 7.41
CA TYR A 65 -5.34 -22.68 8.05
C TYR A 65 -4.14 -21.87 8.56
N ASN A 66 -3.85 -21.99 9.86
CA ASN A 66 -2.83 -21.17 10.54
C ASN A 66 -1.40 -21.41 10.03
N ASP A 67 -1.11 -22.59 9.50
CA ASP A 67 0.19 -22.98 8.94
C ASP A 67 0.52 -22.28 7.62
N GLN A 68 -0.50 -21.79 6.91
CA GLN A 68 -0.33 -21.05 5.64
C GLN A 68 -0.24 -19.53 5.85
N MET A 69 -0.40 -19.04 7.08
CA MET A 69 -0.32 -17.61 7.36
C MET A 69 1.13 -17.11 7.31
N MET A 70 1.44 -16.30 6.30
CA MET A 70 2.76 -15.68 6.16
C MET A 70 2.82 -14.37 6.94
N ARG A 71 3.62 -14.32 8.02
CA ARG A 71 3.97 -13.09 8.73
C ARG A 71 5.49 -13.02 8.88
N GLY A 72 6.09 -12.05 8.23
CA GLY A 72 7.54 -11.82 8.26
C GLY A 72 7.85 -10.35 8.48
N THR A 73 9.05 -10.06 9.00
CA THR A 73 9.59 -8.71 9.08
C THR A 73 10.90 -8.70 8.31
N THR A 74 11.11 -7.66 7.49
CA THR A 74 12.36 -7.48 6.76
C THR A 74 12.86 -6.05 6.97
N ILE A 75 14.18 -5.90 6.94
CA ILE A 75 14.83 -4.59 6.99
C ILE A 75 14.97 -4.11 5.54
N LEU A 76 14.35 -2.97 5.24
CA LEU A 76 14.48 -2.33 3.93
C LEU A 76 15.90 -1.76 3.77
N PRO A 77 16.59 -2.03 2.64
CA PRO A 77 17.97 -1.58 2.43
C PRO A 77 18.12 -0.06 2.41
N HIS A 78 17.05 0.67 2.08
CA HIS A 78 17.01 2.14 2.09
C HIS A 78 16.17 2.70 3.26
N GLY A 79 15.76 1.86 4.21
CA GLY A 79 14.91 2.25 5.33
C GLY A 79 13.48 2.64 4.92
N THR A 80 12.69 3.10 5.88
CA THR A 80 11.27 3.48 5.71
C THR A 80 11.05 4.98 5.47
N GLY A 81 12.13 5.76 5.28
CA GLY A 81 12.05 7.21 5.05
C GLY A 81 11.53 8.06 6.22
N LYS A 82 11.20 7.44 7.36
CA LYS A 82 10.75 8.12 8.59
C LYS A 82 11.69 7.79 9.75
N SER A 83 12.05 8.82 10.50
CA SER A 83 12.82 8.65 11.74
C SER A 83 11.94 8.00 12.81
N LYS A 84 12.41 6.88 13.38
CA LYS A 84 11.71 6.17 14.46
C LYS A 84 12.05 6.85 15.78
N ARG A 85 11.02 7.26 16.52
CA ARG A 85 11.16 7.61 17.95
C ARG A 85 10.78 6.40 18.76
N ILE A 86 11.71 5.88 19.56
CA ILE A 86 11.54 4.65 20.33
C ILE A 86 11.53 5.05 21.81
N ALA A 87 10.47 4.65 22.52
CA ALA A 87 10.43 4.71 23.98
C ALA A 87 10.67 3.30 24.52
N VAL A 88 11.69 3.16 25.36
CA VAL A 88 12.07 1.88 25.96
C VAL A 88 11.77 1.93 27.45
N TYR A 89 10.98 0.96 27.93
CA TYR A 89 10.83 0.70 29.36
C TYR A 89 11.74 -0.48 29.72
N THR A 90 12.70 -0.26 30.60
CA THR A 90 13.65 -1.28 31.06
C THR A 90 13.93 -1.10 32.55
N THR A 91 14.23 -2.19 33.25
CA THR A 91 14.66 -2.20 34.66
C THR A 91 16.17 -2.00 34.82
N ASP A 92 16.92 -1.97 33.72
CA ASP A 92 18.37 -1.76 33.68
C ASP A 92 18.72 -0.32 33.27
N GLU A 93 19.35 0.44 34.18
CA GLU A 93 19.77 1.84 33.97
C GLU A 93 20.76 2.02 32.81
N ALA A 94 21.60 1.02 32.51
CA ALA A 94 22.61 1.13 31.45
C ALA A 94 22.00 1.04 30.05
N ALA A 95 20.91 0.30 29.89
CA ALA A 95 20.17 0.19 28.63
C ALA A 95 19.30 1.43 28.36
N ALA A 96 18.84 2.12 29.42
CA ALA A 96 17.99 3.30 29.31
C ALA A 96 18.67 4.51 28.63
N LYS A 97 20.02 4.59 28.63
CA LYS A 97 20.79 5.69 28.00
C LYS A 97 21.20 5.45 26.55
N LYS A 98 21.07 4.23 26.04
CA LYS A 98 21.51 3.84 24.68
C LYS A 98 20.37 3.86 23.65
N ALA A 99 19.15 4.16 24.07
CA ALA A 99 17.96 4.23 23.22
C ALA A 99 17.76 5.62 22.60
#